data_AF-X1J5J2-F1
#
_entry.id   AF-X1J5J2-F1
#
_cell.length_a   1.000
_cell.length_b   1.000
_cell.length_c   1.000
_cell.angle_alpha   90.00
_cell.angle_beta   90.00
_cell.angle_gamma   90.00
#
_symmetry.space_group_name_H-M   'P 1'
#
loop_
_entity.id
_entity.type
_entity.pdbx_description
1 polymer ?
#
loop_
_entity_poly.entity_id
_entity_poly.type
_entity_poly.pdbx_seq_one_letter_code
_entity_poly.pdbx_strand_id
1 'polypeptide(L)'
;MEIFPGDVHTVLGKTMLADGYDIVMDLDKSHGSFLYDSKRNREMLDFFTCFASSPIGYNHPKLKNEHFLEKMSNVVINKPTNSDIYTVELAEFVDTFVRIAKPPI
;
A
#
# COMPACT_ATOMS: atom_id res chain seq x y z
N MET A 1 18.48 -11.72 -8.17
CA MET A 1 17.83 -12.07 -9.46
C MET A 1 16.79 -11.01 -9.72
N GLU A 2 16.85 -10.35 -10.87
CA GLU A 2 15.88 -9.33 -11.26
C GLU A 2 14.68 -10.03 -11.93
N ILE A 3 13.47 -9.60 -11.59
CA ILE A 3 12.22 -10.11 -12.18
C ILE A 3 11.64 -8.98 -13.03
N PHE A 4 11.48 -9.22 -14.32
CA PHE A 4 10.82 -8.27 -15.21
C PHE A 4 9.30 -8.35 -15.08
N PRO A 5 8.55 -7.25 -15.33
CA PRO A 5 7.09 -7.26 -15.28
C PRO A 5 6.43 -8.38 -16.10
N GLY A 6 7.00 -8.72 -17.26
CA GLY A 6 6.49 -9.80 -18.12
C GLY A 6 6.56 -11.19 -17.48
N ASP A 7 7.45 -11.39 -16.51
CA ASP A 7 7.72 -12.69 -15.89
C ASP A 7 6.96 -12.91 -14.58
N VAL A 8 6.31 -11.88 -14.04
CA VAL A 8 5.67 -11.90 -12.71
C VAL A 8 4.66 -13.05 -12.57
N HIS A 9 3.68 -13.16 -13.48
CA HIS A 9 2.69 -14.24 -13.44
C HIS A 9 3.31 -15.63 -13.59
N THR A 10 4.34 -15.76 -14.43
CA THR A 10 5.09 -17.03 -14.61
C THR A 10 5.82 -17.44 -13.34
N VAL A 11 6.43 -16.49 -12.62
CA VAL A 11 7.13 -16.76 -11.37
C VAL A 11 6.13 -17.16 -10.27
N LEU A 12 5.06 -16.39 -10.08
CA LEU A 12 4.05 -16.66 -9.05
C LEU A 12 3.31 -17.99 -9.30
N GLY A 13 2.98 -18.28 -10.56
CA GLY A 13 2.28 -19.51 -10.97
C GLY A 13 3.02 -20.81 -10.63
N LYS A 14 4.31 -20.76 -10.27
CA LYS A 14 5.08 -21.94 -9.82
C LYS A 14 4.75 -22.36 -8.39
N THR A 15 4.17 -21.47 -7.59
CA THR A 15 3.99 -21.69 -6.13
C THR A 15 2.58 -21.37 -5.65
N MET A 16 1.81 -20.59 -6.41
CA MET A 16 0.42 -20.28 -6.10
C MET A 16 -0.43 -20.20 -7.36
N LEU A 17 -1.74 -20.43 -7.21
CA LEU A 17 -2.71 -20.14 -8.26
C LEU A 17 -2.71 -18.62 -8.51
N ALA A 18 -2.24 -18.20 -9.68
CA ALA A 18 -2.13 -16.80 -10.07
C ALA A 18 -3.34 -16.39 -10.94
N ASP A 19 -4.54 -16.41 -10.37
CA ASP A 19 -5.83 -16.16 -11.04
C ASP A 19 -6.34 -14.71 -10.94
N GLY A 20 -5.51 -13.81 -10.40
CA GLY A 20 -5.78 -12.38 -10.36
C GLY A 20 -5.78 -11.72 -11.75
N TYR A 21 -5.89 -10.39 -11.77
CA TYR A 21 -5.83 -9.63 -13.01
C TYR A 21 -4.51 -9.87 -13.76
N ASP A 22 -4.59 -9.88 -15.09
CA ASP A 22 -3.41 -9.89 -15.95
C ASP A 22 -2.79 -8.49 -16.04
N ILE A 23 -2.38 -7.94 -14.89
CA ILE A 23 -1.83 -6.58 -14.71
C ILE A 23 -0.61 -6.71 -13.79
N VAL A 24 0.43 -5.91 -14.01
CA VAL A 24 1.56 -5.79 -13.08
C VAL A 24 1.72 -4.34 -12.66
N MET A 25 1.28 -4.04 -11.44
CA MET A 25 1.30 -2.69 -10.89
C MET A 25 2.72 -2.17 -10.70
N ASP A 26 3.00 -0.99 -11.24
CA ASP A 26 4.19 -0.21 -10.90
C ASP A 26 3.89 0.64 -9.65
N LEU A 27 4.58 0.36 -8.55
CA LEU A 27 4.34 1.02 -7.26
C LEU A 27 4.79 2.48 -7.24
N ASP A 28 5.77 2.88 -8.05
CA ASP A 28 6.24 4.27 -8.06
C ASP A 28 5.44 5.12 -9.05
N LYS A 29 5.11 4.56 -10.22
CA LYS A 29 4.36 5.27 -11.26
C LYS A 29 2.86 5.34 -11.01
N SER A 30 2.26 4.47 -10.21
CA SER A 30 0.84 4.58 -9.89
C SER A 30 0.59 5.82 -9.01
N HIS A 31 -0.46 6.60 -9.29
CA HIS A 31 -0.73 7.85 -8.58
C HIS A 31 -2.21 8.20 -8.57
N GLY A 32 -2.69 8.81 -7.48
CA GLY A 32 -4.10 9.21 -7.36
C GLY A 32 -5.04 8.04 -7.65
N SER A 33 -5.96 8.23 -8.59
CA SER A 33 -6.89 7.20 -9.07
C SER A 33 -6.37 6.41 -10.28
N PHE A 34 -5.06 6.43 -10.57
CA PHE A 34 -4.47 5.76 -11.71
C PHE A 34 -3.49 4.66 -11.29
N LEU A 35 -3.75 3.45 -11.75
CA LEU A 35 -2.83 2.31 -11.67
C LEU A 35 -2.00 2.27 -12.95
N TYR A 36 -0.68 2.11 -12.82
CA TYR A 36 0.20 1.91 -13.97
C TYR A 36 0.51 0.41 -14.18
N ASP A 37 0.07 -0.16 -15.31
CA ASP A 37 0.37 -1.53 -15.71
C ASP A 37 1.73 -1.59 -16.41
N SER A 38 2.77 -1.95 -15.66
CA SER A 38 4.14 -2.09 -16.16
C SER A 38 4.32 -3.23 -17.15
N LYS A 39 3.40 -4.22 -17.18
CA LYS A 39 3.43 -5.30 -18.18
C LYS A 39 3.11 -4.78 -19.58
N ARG A 40 2.25 -3.76 -19.68
CA ARG A 40 1.79 -3.18 -20.96
C ARG A 40 2.17 -1.72 -21.17
N ASN A 41 2.85 -1.10 -20.20
CA ASN A 41 3.23 0.30 -20.21
C ASN A 41 2.05 1.25 -20.45
N ARG A 42 0.99 1.12 -19.65
CA ARG A 42 -0.21 1.97 -19.75
C ARG A 42 -0.76 2.38 -18.39
N GLU A 43 -1.37 3.55 -18.34
CA GLU A 43 -2.18 3.98 -17.19
C GLU A 43 -3.62 3.45 -17.30
N MET A 44 -4.20 3.12 -16.16
CA MET A 44 -5.55 2.62 -16.01
C MET A 44 -6.27 3.44 -14.93
N LEU A 45 -7.39 4.06 -15.27
CA LEU A 45 -8.26 4.70 -14.28
C LEU A 45 -8.88 3.62 -13.39
N ASP A 46 -8.66 3.73 -12.08
CA ASP A 46 -8.99 2.74 -11.08
C ASP A 46 -10.35 3.04 -10.41
N PHE A 47 -11.37 2.27 -10.77
CA PHE A 47 -12.65 2.19 -10.06
C PHE A 47 -12.75 0.97 -9.13
N PHE A 48 -11.65 0.24 -8.96
CA PHE A 48 -11.56 -0.97 -8.16
C PHE A 48 -10.99 -0.69 -6.77
N THR A 49 -9.99 0.20 -6.65
CA THR A 49 -9.40 0.69 -5.38
C THR A 49 -9.03 -0.43 -4.41
N CYS A 50 -8.51 -1.53 -4.95
CA CYS A 50 -8.14 -2.74 -4.22
C CYS A 50 -9.30 -3.27 -3.36
N PHE A 51 -10.46 -3.54 -3.97
CA PHE A 51 -11.69 -3.90 -3.25
C PHE A 51 -12.13 -2.83 -2.24
N ALA A 52 -12.10 -1.56 -2.65
CA ALA A 52 -12.46 -0.40 -1.82
C ALA A 52 -11.61 -0.22 -0.54
N SER A 53 -10.44 -0.86 -0.45
CA SER A 53 -9.53 -0.74 0.70
C SER A 53 -8.53 0.41 0.60
N SER A 54 -8.41 1.06 -0.57
CA SER A 54 -7.54 2.22 -0.78
C SER A 54 -8.35 3.52 -0.82
N PRO A 55 -8.59 4.19 0.32
CA PRO A 55 -9.52 5.34 0.38
C PRO A 55 -8.95 6.64 -0.22
N ILE A 56 -7.63 6.73 -0.41
CA ILE A 56 -6.94 7.95 -0.88
C ILE A 56 -6.10 7.73 -2.15
N GLY A 57 -6.30 6.58 -2.83
CA GLY A 57 -5.57 6.24 -4.03
C GLY A 57 -4.08 5.93 -3.80
N TYR A 58 -3.31 5.93 -4.88
CA TYR A 58 -1.90 5.55 -4.86
C TYR A 58 -0.97 6.75 -4.67
N ASN A 59 0.13 6.56 -3.94
CA ASN A 59 1.20 7.57 -3.79
C ASN A 59 0.72 8.97 -3.38
N HIS A 60 -0.26 9.03 -2.49
CA HIS A 60 -0.83 10.30 -2.03
C HIS A 60 0.27 11.26 -1.51
N PRO A 61 0.31 12.55 -1.92
CA PRO A 61 1.42 13.45 -1.58
C PRO A 61 1.70 13.59 -0.08
N LYS A 62 0.67 13.52 0.76
CA LYS A 62 0.83 13.54 2.23
C LYS A 62 1.48 12.27 2.82
N LEU A 63 1.65 11.21 2.05
CA LEU A 63 2.41 10.01 2.42
C LEU A 63 3.81 9.96 1.78
N LYS A 64 4.12 10.86 0.83
CA LYS A 64 5.44 10.96 0.17
C LYS A 64 6.29 12.12 0.68
N ASN A 65 5.86 12.87 1.68
CA ASN A 65 6.69 13.93 2.27
C ASN A 65 7.80 13.35 3.16
N GLU A 66 8.92 14.06 3.25
CA GLU A 66 10.13 13.61 3.97
C GLU A 66 9.85 13.26 5.42
N HIS A 67 9.08 14.09 6.13
CA HIS A 67 8.74 13.86 7.54
C HIS A 67 7.99 12.54 7.76
N PHE A 68 7.00 12.25 6.91
CA PHE A 68 6.28 10.99 6.98
C PHE A 68 7.18 9.80 6.64
N LEU A 69 8.00 9.91 5.58
CA LEU A 69 8.89 8.84 5.16
C LEU A 69 9.98 8.53 6.21
N GLU A 70 10.52 9.54 6.88
CA GLU A 70 11.48 9.38 7.98
C GLU A 70 10.85 8.68 9.19
N LYS A 71 9.63 9.05 9.57
CA LYS A 71 8.91 8.35 10.64
C LYS A 71 8.64 6.90 10.25
N MET A 72 8.11 6.67 9.05
CA MET A 72 7.76 5.33 8.59
C MET A 72 8.96 4.42 8.42
N SER A 73 10.11 4.95 7.97
CA SER A 73 11.33 4.14 7.81
C SER A 73 11.81 3.55 9.14
N ASN A 74 11.59 4.22 10.27
CA ASN A 74 11.87 3.67 11.59
C ASN A 74 10.82 2.63 12.03
N VAL A 75 9.53 2.91 11.76
CA VAL A 75 8.42 2.04 12.17
C VAL A 75 8.45 0.70 11.44
N VAL A 76 8.67 0.68 10.13
CA VAL A 76 8.51 -0.55 9.31
C VAL A 76 9.59 -1.61 9.56
N ILE A 77 10.70 -1.25 10.19
CA ILE A 77 11.82 -2.17 10.47
C ILE A 77 11.48 -3.14 11.60
N ASN A 78 10.57 -2.76 12.51
CA ASN A 78 10.21 -3.55 13.68
C ASN A 78 8.74 -3.96 13.64
N LYS A 79 8.42 -5.12 14.22
CA LYS A 79 7.04 -5.61 14.35
C LYS A 79 6.74 -5.99 15.80
N PRO A 80 6.58 -4.99 16.70
CA PRO A 80 6.29 -5.26 18.10
C PRO A 80 4.91 -5.90 18.27
N THR A 81 4.78 -6.71 19.32
CA THR A 81 3.50 -7.27 19.74
C THR A 81 2.71 -6.18 20.49
N ASN A 82 1.96 -5.36 19.75
CA ASN A 82 1.21 -4.21 20.30
C ASN A 82 0.18 -4.56 21.37
N SER A 83 -0.18 -5.84 21.57
CA SER A 83 -1.02 -6.26 22.71
C SER A 83 -0.30 -6.19 24.05
N ASP A 84 1.04 -6.25 24.05
CA ASP A 84 1.85 -6.39 25.27
C ASP A 84 2.91 -5.29 25.41
N ILE A 85 3.42 -4.77 24.28
CA ILE A 85 4.46 -3.74 24.24
C ILE A 85 3.93 -2.54 23.46
N TYR A 86 3.63 -1.46 24.17
CA TYR A 86 3.09 -0.24 23.58
C TYR A 86 4.18 0.69 23.06
N THR A 87 3.86 1.46 22.02
CA THR A 87 4.74 2.48 21.44
C THR A 87 4.04 3.82 21.35
N VAL A 88 4.82 4.89 21.15
CA VAL A 88 4.28 6.24 20.92
C VAL A 88 3.39 6.26 19.68
N GLU A 89 3.80 5.55 18.62
CA GLU A 89 3.08 5.49 17.34
C GLU A 89 1.72 4.80 17.47
N LEU A 90 1.62 3.75 18.29
CA LEU A 90 0.32 3.11 18.59
C LEU A 90 -0.62 4.10 19.29
N ALA A 91 -0.11 4.84 20.28
CA ALA A 91 -0.91 5.82 21.01
C ALA A 91 -1.39 6.96 20.10
N GLU A 92 -0.52 7.53 19.25
CA GLU A 92 -0.88 8.59 18.30
C GLU A 92 -1.90 8.11 17.26
N PHE A 93 -1.78 6.86 16.78
CA PHE A 93 -2.75 6.26 15.88
C PHE A 93 -4.13 6.14 16.55
N VAL A 94 -4.19 5.57 17.76
CA VAL A 94 -5.46 5.35 18.48
C VAL A 94 -6.14 6.69 18.80
N ASP A 95 -5.39 7.70 19.27
CA ASP A 95 -5.93 9.03 19.54
C ASP A 95 -6.54 9.66 18.28
N THR A 96 -5.81 9.60 17.16
CA THR A 96 -6.29 10.11 15.87
C THR A 96 -7.51 9.34 15.37
N PHE A 97 -7.50 8.01 15.47
CA PHE A 97 -8.59 7.15 15.04
C PHE A 97 -9.87 7.44 15.83
N VAL A 98 -9.78 7.56 17.15
CA VAL A 98 -10.91 7.91 18.02
C VAL A 98 -11.45 9.29 17.69
N ARG A 99 -10.56 10.26 17.44
CA ARG A 99 -10.96 11.64 17.11
C ARG A 99 -11.64 11.78 15.75
N ILE A 100 -11.27 10.98 14.75
CA ILE A 100 -11.71 11.17 13.36
C ILE A 100 -12.73 10.10 12.90
N ALA A 101 -12.49 8.83 13.21
CA ALA A 101 -13.23 7.71 12.63
C ALA A 101 -14.27 7.10 13.56
N LYS A 102 -14.10 7.24 14.88
CA LYS A 102 -15.04 6.67 15.85
C LYS A 102 -16.30 7.56 15.96
N PRO A 103 -17.51 7.00 15.82
CA PRO A 103 -18.74 7.74 16.10
C PRO A 103 -18.79 8.29 17.54
N PRO A 104 -19.53 9.39 17.78
CA PRO A 104 -19.84 9.85 19.14
C PRO A 104 -20.52 8.71 19.92
N ILE A 105 -20.26 8.67 21.23
CA ILE A 105 -20.92 7.74 22.17
C ILE A 105 -22.25 8.34 22.59
#